data_AF-A0A150IJ63-F1
#
_entry.id   AF-A0A150IJ63-F1
#
_cell.length_a   1.000
_cell.length_b   1.000
_cell.length_c   1.000
_cell.angle_alpha   90.00
_cell.angle_beta   90.00
_cell.angle_gamma   90.00
#
_symmetry.space_group_name_H-M   'P 1'
#
loop_
_entity.id
_entity.type
_entity.pdbx_description
1 polymer ?
#
loop_
_entity_poly.entity_id
_entity_poly.type
_entity_poly.pdbx_seq_one_letter_code
_entity_poly.pdbx_strand_id
1 'polypeptide(L)'
;MYEAEIIKKLWEYYKDLGYRVTSPRSIAPHRFDLVYAEVWKGQVEKLGGVEIKTDRDSFTRIESQIFNYAKYLDEVYLCLETREEPKNLPRFVGVLRAKEDSKEIKFCRMAKPIDYNYFSPTGIRSKGMEVTLRATDGAYISKKRELIEYANNWEYLKKKFLFNSMIKNPSKSMYEEKQSKKANPWMEEEDRIPIPLTEVEMQLIDFVQKRRKKGKSSKNGTQERL
;
A
#
# COMPACT_ATOMS: atom_id res chain seq x y z
N MET A 1 -10.91 4.82 -22.47
CA MET A 1 -10.56 6.22 -22.76
C MET A 1 -10.92 7.06 -21.54
N TYR A 2 -12.19 7.15 -21.17
CA TYR A 2 -12.72 7.83 -19.97
C TYR A 2 -11.96 7.58 -18.65
N GLU A 3 -11.79 6.32 -18.26
CA GLU A 3 -11.14 5.96 -17.00
C GLU A 3 -9.67 6.41 -16.94
N ALA A 4 -8.95 6.44 -18.07
CA ALA A 4 -7.55 6.81 -18.12
C ALA A 4 -7.33 8.30 -17.87
N GLU A 5 -8.24 9.16 -18.34
CA GLU A 5 -8.21 10.60 -18.07
C GLU A 5 -8.51 10.89 -16.59
N ILE A 6 -9.47 10.18 -15.99
CA ILE A 6 -9.75 10.26 -14.55
C ILE A 6 -8.52 9.83 -13.73
N ILE A 7 -7.86 8.72 -14.10
CA ILE A 7 -6.62 8.26 -13.46
C ILE A 7 -5.54 9.34 -13.54
N LYS A 8 -5.30 9.89 -14.73
CA LYS A 8 -4.28 10.93 -14.94
C LYS A 8 -4.55 12.16 -14.07
N LYS A 9 -5.80 12.61 -14.02
CA LYS A 9 -6.21 13.74 -13.20
C LYS A 9 -6.01 13.50 -11.71
N LEU A 10 -6.41 12.33 -11.21
CA LEU A 10 -6.17 11.94 -9.82
C LEU A 10 -4.67 11.82 -9.52
N TRP A 11 -3.90 11.32 -10.48
CA TRP A 11 -2.45 11.21 -10.36
C TRP A 11 -1.79 12.57 -10.20
N GLU A 12 -2.10 13.53 -11.08
CA GLU A 12 -1.60 14.90 -11.03
C GLU A 12 -1.99 15.56 -9.70
N TYR A 13 -3.26 15.42 -9.28
CA TYR A 13 -3.73 15.96 -8.01
C TYR A 13 -2.94 15.46 -6.80
N TYR A 14 -2.74 14.15 -6.65
CA TYR A 14 -1.98 13.61 -5.53
C TYR A 14 -0.48 13.95 -5.63
N LYS A 15 0.07 14.04 -6.85
CA LYS A 15 1.45 14.48 -7.06
C LYS A 15 1.67 15.92 -6.62
N ASP A 16 0.75 16.83 -6.95
CA ASP A 16 0.81 18.24 -6.58
C ASP A 16 0.73 18.43 -5.07
N LEU A 17 0.03 17.54 -4.37
CA LEU A 17 0.00 17.49 -2.90
C LEU A 17 1.25 16.83 -2.28
N GLY A 18 2.24 16.42 -3.09
CA GLY A 18 3.49 15.85 -2.62
C GLY A 18 3.50 14.33 -2.41
N TYR A 19 2.41 13.62 -2.74
CA TYR A 19 2.36 12.17 -2.61
C TYR A 19 3.18 11.46 -3.69
N ARG A 20 3.67 10.25 -3.37
CA ARG A 20 4.11 9.30 -4.39
C ARG A 20 2.89 8.57 -4.92
N VAL A 21 2.77 8.42 -6.24
CA VAL A 21 1.56 7.87 -6.88
C VAL A 21 1.97 6.80 -7.89
N THR A 22 1.17 5.74 -7.99
CA THR A 22 1.29 4.67 -8.97
C THR A 22 -0.10 4.18 -9.40
N SER A 23 -0.18 3.52 -10.55
CA SER A 23 -1.39 2.89 -11.10
C SER A 23 -1.02 1.44 -11.41
N PRO A 24 -0.92 0.58 -10.38
CA PRO A 24 -0.25 -0.70 -10.47
C PRO A 24 -1.22 -1.75 -11.03
N ARG A 25 -1.77 -1.52 -12.24
CA ARG A 25 -2.58 -2.52 -12.95
C ARG A 25 -1.77 -3.78 -13.28
N SER A 26 -0.44 -3.70 -13.26
CA SER A 26 0.51 -4.75 -13.61
C SER A 26 1.09 -5.53 -12.43
N ILE A 27 0.75 -5.19 -11.18
CA ILE A 27 1.33 -5.83 -9.99
C ILE A 27 0.30 -6.82 -9.41
N ALA A 28 0.40 -8.07 -9.86
CA ALA A 28 -0.44 -9.17 -9.41
C ALA A 28 -0.23 -9.46 -7.90
N PRO A 29 -1.27 -9.92 -7.16
CA PRO A 29 -2.60 -10.32 -7.61
C PRO A 29 -3.71 -9.27 -7.38
N HIS A 30 -3.39 -8.10 -6.83
CA HIS A 30 -4.39 -7.09 -6.46
C HIS A 30 -4.34 -5.94 -7.47
N ARG A 31 -5.34 -5.88 -8.37
CA ARG A 31 -5.46 -4.79 -9.35
C ARG A 31 -6.00 -3.56 -8.62
N PHE A 32 -5.11 -2.64 -8.28
CA PHE A 32 -5.49 -1.31 -7.80
C PHE A 32 -5.55 -0.35 -8.98
N ASP A 33 -6.57 0.49 -9.05
CA ASP A 33 -6.67 1.50 -10.13
C ASP A 33 -5.65 2.62 -9.90
N LEU A 34 -5.58 3.14 -8.67
CA LEU A 34 -4.58 4.12 -8.27
C LEU A 34 -4.20 3.93 -6.79
N VAL A 35 -2.91 4.03 -6.49
CA VAL A 35 -2.34 3.98 -5.15
C VAL A 35 -1.48 5.21 -4.93
N TYR A 36 -1.63 5.85 -3.77
CA TYR A 36 -0.81 6.99 -3.36
C TYR A 36 -0.17 6.74 -1.99
N ALA A 37 0.96 7.37 -1.74
CA ALA A 37 1.72 7.23 -0.52
C ALA A 37 2.26 8.56 -0.03
N GLU A 38 2.05 8.80 1.27
CA GLU A 38 2.67 9.90 1.99
C GLU A 38 4.01 9.43 2.53
N VAL A 39 5.08 10.13 2.15
CA VAL A 39 6.44 9.77 2.56
C VAL A 39 7.07 10.94 3.28
N TRP A 40 7.45 10.73 4.53
CA TRP A 40 8.12 11.72 5.36
C TRP A 40 9.46 11.19 5.82
N LYS A 41 10.55 11.93 5.56
CA LYS A 41 11.93 11.54 5.96
C LYS A 41 12.30 10.08 5.61
N GLY A 42 11.85 9.60 4.45
CA GLY A 42 12.10 8.23 3.98
C GLY A 42 11.22 7.14 4.62
N GLN A 43 10.27 7.50 5.48
CA GLN A 43 9.28 6.60 6.07
C GLN A 43 7.92 6.76 5.37
N VAL A 44 7.20 5.63 5.22
CA VAL A 44 5.87 5.61 4.61
C VAL A 44 4.84 5.81 5.71
N GLU A 45 4.35 7.05 5.83
CA GLU A 45 3.38 7.44 6.86
C GLU A 45 1.99 6.90 6.53
N LYS A 46 1.60 6.99 5.26
CA LYS A 46 0.27 6.62 4.78
C LYS A 46 0.33 5.94 3.43
N LEU A 47 -0.46 4.88 3.26
CA LEU A 47 -0.79 4.30 1.96
C LEU A 47 -2.29 4.42 1.72
N GLY A 48 -2.68 5.06 0.63
CA GLY A 48 -4.08 5.15 0.22
C GLY A 48 -4.30 4.59 -1.17
N GLY A 49 -5.54 4.26 -1.48
CA GLY A 49 -5.92 3.78 -2.80
C GLY A 49 -7.26 4.32 -3.24
N VAL A 50 -7.41 4.42 -4.56
CA VAL A 50 -8.63 4.86 -5.21
C VAL A 50 -9.07 3.76 -6.16
N GLU A 51 -10.26 3.23 -5.94
CA GLU A 51 -10.97 2.39 -6.91
C GLU A 51 -11.84 3.32 -7.77
N ILE A 52 -11.79 3.16 -9.09
CA ILE A 52 -12.46 4.06 -10.04
C ILE A 52 -13.64 3.31 -10.66
N LYS A 53 -14.78 3.99 -10.73
CA LYS A 53 -15.97 3.51 -11.41
C LYS A 53 -16.55 4.64 -12.27
N THR A 54 -16.41 4.47 -13.58
CA THR A 54 -17.07 5.29 -14.59
C THR A 54 -18.57 4.99 -14.62
N ASP A 55 -19.34 5.83 -15.31
CA ASP A 55 -20.79 5.63 -15.40
C ASP A 55 -21.17 4.32 -16.12
N ARG A 56 -20.22 3.70 -16.85
CA ARG A 56 -20.40 2.44 -17.58
C ARG A 56 -20.08 1.20 -16.75
N ASP A 57 -19.41 1.36 -15.61
CA ASP A 57 -18.97 0.22 -14.80
C ASP A 57 -20.11 -0.40 -14.00
N SER A 58 -19.96 -1.65 -13.58
CA SER A 58 -20.89 -2.27 -12.62
C SER A 58 -20.38 -2.14 -11.18
N PHE A 59 -21.30 -1.99 -10.22
CA PHE A 59 -21.01 -2.10 -8.80
C PHE A 59 -21.10 -3.52 -8.24
N THR A 60 -21.39 -4.54 -9.06
CA THR A 60 -21.59 -5.93 -8.59
C THR A 60 -20.45 -6.45 -7.71
N ARG A 61 -19.21 -5.99 -7.92
CA ARG A 61 -18.02 -6.43 -7.17
C ARG A 61 -17.41 -5.36 -6.27
N ILE A 62 -18.07 -4.20 -6.13
CA ILE A 62 -17.44 -3.05 -5.47
C ILE A 62 -17.07 -3.36 -4.02
N GLU A 63 -17.94 -4.06 -3.31
CA GLU A 63 -17.72 -4.41 -1.91
C GLU A 63 -16.49 -5.31 -1.74
N SER A 64 -16.35 -6.35 -2.57
CA SER A 64 -15.18 -7.23 -2.50
C SER A 64 -13.89 -6.55 -2.94
N GLN A 65 -13.95 -5.63 -3.92
CA GLN A 65 -12.80 -4.81 -4.35
C GLN A 65 -12.36 -3.87 -3.23
N ILE A 66 -13.29 -3.12 -2.64
CA ILE A 66 -13.03 -2.21 -1.53
C ILE A 66 -12.45 -2.96 -0.32
N PHE A 67 -13.00 -4.12 0.03
CA PHE A 67 -12.46 -4.93 1.12
C PHE A 67 -11.10 -5.55 0.79
N ASN A 68 -10.81 -5.82 -0.48
CA ASN A 68 -9.47 -6.21 -0.89
C ASN A 68 -8.47 -5.06 -0.68
N TYR A 69 -8.86 -3.82 -1.01
CA TYR A 69 -8.04 -2.63 -0.77
C TYR A 69 -7.80 -2.38 0.73
N ALA A 70 -8.86 -2.52 1.52
CA ALA A 70 -8.84 -2.29 2.97
C ALA A 70 -7.86 -3.20 3.75
N LYS A 71 -7.43 -4.33 3.16
CA LYS A 71 -6.43 -5.23 3.76
C LYS A 71 -5.00 -4.68 3.73
N TYR A 72 -4.71 -3.76 2.82
CA TYR A 72 -3.34 -3.32 2.54
C TYR A 72 -3.15 -1.82 2.79
N LEU A 73 -4.22 -1.04 2.69
CA LEU A 73 -4.16 0.42 2.69
C LEU A 73 -4.68 1.00 4.00
N ASP A 74 -4.24 2.21 4.33
CA ASP A 74 -4.71 2.99 5.46
C ASP A 74 -6.03 3.72 5.14
N GLU A 75 -6.20 4.13 3.89
CA GLU A 75 -7.38 4.82 3.37
C GLU A 75 -7.80 4.25 2.01
N VAL A 76 -9.11 4.19 1.78
CA VAL A 76 -9.68 3.75 0.51
C VAL A 76 -10.74 4.73 0.07
N TYR A 77 -10.63 5.19 -1.17
CA TYR A 77 -11.60 6.04 -1.84
C TYR A 77 -12.27 5.28 -2.98
N LEU A 78 -13.57 5.51 -3.15
CA LEU A 78 -14.29 5.23 -4.38
C LEU A 78 -14.40 6.54 -5.18
N CYS A 79 -13.85 6.54 -6.39
CA CYS A 79 -14.01 7.60 -7.36
C CYS A 79 -15.21 7.32 -8.26
N LEU A 80 -16.17 8.24 -8.28
CA LEU A 80 -17.34 8.20 -9.16
C LEU A 80 -17.32 9.37 -10.14
N GLU A 81 -17.84 9.15 -11.33
CA GLU A 81 -18.01 10.22 -12.32
C GLU A 81 -19.31 11.01 -12.05
N THR A 82 -20.46 10.56 -12.53
CA THR A 82 -21.76 11.19 -12.24
C THR A 82 -22.69 10.33 -11.40
N ARG A 83 -22.49 9.01 -11.39
CA ARG A 83 -23.36 8.06 -10.68
C ARG A 83 -23.50 8.31 -9.18
N GLU A 84 -24.64 7.89 -8.66
CA GLU A 84 -24.91 7.85 -7.22
C GLU A 84 -24.01 6.86 -6.50
N GLU A 85 -23.76 7.14 -5.22
CA GLU A 85 -23.03 6.24 -4.34
C GLU A 85 -23.81 4.92 -4.15
N PRO A 86 -23.16 3.75 -4.20
CA PRO A 86 -23.83 2.49 -3.87
C PRO A 86 -24.32 2.51 -2.42
N LYS A 87 -25.60 2.17 -2.20
CA LYS A 87 -26.27 2.25 -0.89
C LYS A 87 -25.55 1.51 0.25
N ASN A 88 -24.81 0.44 -0.07
CA ASN A 88 -24.14 -0.43 0.89
C ASN A 88 -22.63 -0.15 1.00
N LEU A 89 -22.16 1.04 0.60
CA LEU A 89 -20.73 1.37 0.69
C LEU A 89 -20.31 1.47 2.18
N PRO A 90 -19.22 0.80 2.60
CA PRO A 90 -18.78 0.87 3.99
C PRO A 90 -18.44 2.30 4.44
N ARG A 91 -18.81 2.66 5.68
CA ARG A 91 -18.66 4.02 6.22
C ARG A 91 -17.22 4.54 6.31
N PHE A 92 -16.23 3.66 6.28
CA PHE A 92 -14.81 4.07 6.27
C PHE A 92 -14.33 4.51 4.89
N VAL A 93 -15.05 4.16 3.83
CA VAL A 93 -14.66 4.44 2.45
C VAL A 93 -14.96 5.89 2.13
N GLY A 94 -13.94 6.62 1.67
CA GLY A 94 -14.11 7.96 1.15
C GLY A 94 -14.78 7.93 -0.22
N VAL A 95 -15.49 8.99 -0.57
CA VAL A 95 -16.12 9.16 -1.88
C VAL A 95 -15.61 10.45 -2.47
N LEU A 96 -14.99 10.35 -3.63
CA LEU A 96 -14.58 11.50 -4.42
C LEU A 96 -15.23 11.44 -5.79
N ARG A 97 -15.38 12.61 -6.41
CA ARG A 97 -15.92 12.75 -7.75
C ARG A 97 -14.92 13.41 -8.67
N ALA A 98 -14.72 12.80 -9.83
CA ALA A 98 -13.90 13.33 -10.89
C ALA A 98 -14.63 13.11 -12.22
N LYS A 99 -15.05 14.21 -12.84
CA LYS A 99 -15.53 14.21 -14.23
C LYS A 99 -14.36 14.36 -15.19
N GLU A 100 -14.46 13.74 -16.35
CA GLU A 100 -13.45 13.79 -17.43
C GLU A 100 -13.19 15.23 -17.89
N ASP A 101 -14.26 15.98 -18.10
CA ASP A 101 -14.34 17.31 -18.68
C ASP A 101 -14.24 18.46 -17.66
N SER A 102 -14.12 18.14 -16.37
CA SER A 102 -13.84 19.12 -15.31
C SER A 102 -12.39 19.02 -14.86
N LYS A 103 -11.78 20.11 -14.41
CA LYS A 103 -10.50 20.07 -13.68
C LYS A 103 -10.67 19.80 -12.19
N GLU A 104 -11.89 19.86 -11.66
CA GLU A 104 -12.17 19.76 -10.23
C GLU A 104 -12.26 18.31 -9.76
N ILE A 105 -11.63 18.00 -8.63
CA ILE A 105 -11.87 16.78 -7.85
C ILE A 105 -12.64 17.19 -6.61
N LYS A 106 -13.83 16.61 -6.42
CA LYS A 106 -14.69 16.94 -5.28
C LYS A 106 -14.75 15.79 -4.30
N PHE A 107 -14.32 16.05 -3.07
CA PHE A 107 -14.49 15.10 -1.96
C PHE A 107 -15.91 15.21 -1.41
N CYS A 108 -16.73 14.19 -1.68
CA CYS A 108 -18.10 14.10 -1.17
C CYS A 108 -18.13 13.47 0.23
N ARG A 109 -17.18 12.58 0.51
CA ARG A 109 -16.95 11.99 1.83
C ARG A 109 -15.47 11.72 2.02
N MET A 110 -14.91 12.14 3.15
CA MET A 110 -13.53 11.80 3.50
C MET A 110 -13.41 10.34 3.91
N ALA A 111 -12.36 9.66 3.46
CA ALA A 111 -12.05 8.32 3.96
C ALA A 111 -11.70 8.41 5.45
N LYS A 112 -12.10 7.40 6.20
CA LYS A 112 -11.67 7.23 7.58
C LYS A 112 -10.51 6.26 7.62
N PRO A 113 -9.53 6.45 8.52
CA PRO A 113 -8.49 5.47 8.73
C PRO A 113 -9.10 4.09 8.98
N ILE A 114 -8.64 3.10 8.23
CA ILE A 114 -9.15 1.74 8.34
C ILE A 114 -8.62 1.18 9.66
N ASP A 115 -9.52 1.09 10.64
CA ASP A 115 -9.28 0.37 11.88
C ASP A 115 -9.39 -1.13 11.55
N TYR A 116 -8.24 -1.80 11.40
CA TYR A 116 -8.14 -3.19 10.97
C TYR A 116 -8.88 -4.18 11.88
N ASN A 117 -9.42 -3.74 13.02
CA ASN A 117 -10.36 -4.50 13.83
C ASN A 117 -11.64 -4.92 13.06
N TYR A 118 -11.98 -4.26 11.94
CA TYR A 118 -13.11 -4.63 11.08
C TYR A 118 -12.81 -5.79 10.10
N PHE A 119 -11.55 -6.14 9.85
CA PHE A 119 -11.15 -7.18 8.89
C PHE A 119 -10.17 -8.17 9.54
N SER A 120 -10.71 -9.30 10.04
CA SER A 120 -10.08 -10.56 10.50
C SER A 120 -8.56 -10.81 10.25
N PRO A 121 -7.93 -11.73 11.01
CA PRO A 121 -7.14 -11.57 12.24
C PRO A 121 -5.63 -11.32 11.97
N THR A 122 -5.24 -10.94 10.76
CA THR A 122 -3.83 -11.04 10.28
C THR A 122 -2.92 -9.86 10.63
N GLY A 123 -3.36 -8.91 11.45
CA GLY A 123 -2.53 -7.77 11.82
C GLY A 123 -2.92 -7.18 13.15
N ILE A 124 -2.12 -7.46 14.18
CA ILE A 124 -2.20 -6.72 15.44
C ILE A 124 -1.63 -5.33 15.18
N ARG A 125 -2.50 -4.33 15.11
CA ARG A 125 -2.11 -2.91 15.12
C ARG A 125 -1.83 -2.44 16.55
N SER A 126 -1.03 -1.40 16.72
CA SER A 126 -0.76 -0.84 18.05
C SER A 126 -2.02 -0.44 18.79
N LYS A 127 -3.01 0.13 18.08
CA LYS A 127 -4.32 0.48 18.65
C LYS A 127 -5.16 -0.75 19.05
N GLY A 128 -5.15 -1.82 18.25
CA GLY A 128 -5.81 -3.09 18.60
C GLY A 128 -5.13 -3.76 19.80
N MET A 129 -3.80 -3.69 19.85
CA MET A 129 -3.00 -4.11 20.99
C MET A 129 -3.34 -3.30 22.24
N GLU A 130 -3.47 -1.97 22.12
CA GLU A 130 -3.85 -1.10 23.24
C GLU A 130 -5.23 -1.45 23.81
N VAL A 131 -6.22 -1.69 22.97
CA VAL A 131 -7.57 -2.09 23.41
C VAL A 131 -7.51 -3.45 24.11
N THR A 132 -6.80 -4.41 23.51
CA THR A 132 -6.62 -5.75 24.10
C THR A 132 -5.93 -5.68 25.45
N LEU A 133 -4.85 -4.91 25.56
CA LEU A 133 -4.09 -4.72 26.80
C LEU A 133 -4.87 -3.95 27.87
N ARG A 134 -5.78 -3.04 27.50
CA ARG A 134 -6.70 -2.41 28.46
C ARG A 134 -7.71 -3.42 29.00
N ALA A 135 -8.13 -4.39 28.18
CA ALA A 135 -9.08 -5.43 28.56
C ALA A 135 -8.45 -6.55 29.40
N THR A 136 -7.12 -6.67 29.49
CA THR A 136 -6.43 -7.71 30.28
C THR A 136 -6.20 -7.37 31.76
N ASP A 137 -6.92 -6.36 32.28
CA ASP A 137 -6.93 -5.96 33.70
C ASP A 137 -5.55 -5.89 34.37
N GLY A 138 -4.57 -5.34 33.66
CA GLY A 138 -3.24 -5.07 34.20
C GLY A 138 -2.21 -6.19 34.08
N ALA A 139 -2.57 -7.40 33.66
CA ALA A 139 -1.67 -8.56 33.58
C ALA A 139 -0.42 -8.34 32.71
N TYR A 140 -0.46 -7.37 31.79
CA TYR A 140 0.63 -7.03 30.87
C TYR A 140 1.00 -5.54 30.84
N ILE A 141 0.59 -4.74 31.84
CA ILE A 141 0.90 -3.30 31.88
C ILE A 141 2.41 -3.05 31.81
N SER A 142 3.22 -3.87 32.48
CA SER A 142 4.68 -3.76 32.45
C SER A 142 5.29 -3.97 31.06
N LYS A 143 4.63 -4.74 30.20
CA LYS A 143 5.06 -5.01 28.81
C LYS A 143 4.31 -4.19 27.76
N LYS A 144 3.37 -3.33 28.17
CA LYS A 144 2.51 -2.57 27.26
C LYS A 144 3.31 -1.75 26.26
N ARG A 145 4.33 -1.03 26.72
CA ARG A 145 5.19 -0.20 25.87
C ARG A 145 5.90 -1.04 24.81
N GLU A 146 6.49 -2.15 25.22
CA GLU A 146 7.22 -3.09 24.35
C GLU A 146 6.29 -3.68 23.28
N LEU A 147 5.09 -4.13 23.66
CA LEU A 147 4.11 -4.72 22.74
C LEU A 147 3.56 -3.70 21.73
N ILE A 148 3.33 -2.46 22.16
CA ILE A 148 2.95 -1.36 21.26
C ILE A 148 4.06 -1.06 20.26
N GLU A 149 5.32 -1.05 20.73
CA GLU A 149 6.48 -0.82 19.88
C GLU A 149 6.66 -1.91 18.82
N TYR A 150 6.51 -3.19 19.19
CA TYR A 150 6.52 -4.29 18.21
C TYR A 150 5.41 -4.15 17.18
N ALA A 151 4.20 -3.79 17.60
CA ALA A 151 3.07 -3.59 16.69
C ALA A 151 3.35 -2.43 15.70
N ASN A 152 3.90 -1.32 16.19
CA ASN A 152 4.29 -0.18 15.36
C ASN A 152 5.40 -0.58 14.35
N ASN A 153 6.41 -1.31 14.79
CA ASN A 153 7.49 -1.78 13.91
C ASN A 153 6.97 -2.74 12.83
N TRP A 154 6.05 -3.64 13.19
CA TRP A 154 5.40 -4.53 12.23
C TRP A 154 4.59 -3.76 11.18
N GLU A 155 3.81 -2.77 11.60
CA GLU A 155 3.06 -1.91 10.69
C GLU A 155 3.98 -1.14 9.74
N TYR A 156 5.06 -0.56 10.26
CA TYR A 156 6.07 0.13 9.47
C TYR A 156 6.68 -0.79 8.40
N LEU A 157 7.11 -1.99 8.78
CA LEU A 157 7.68 -2.97 7.85
C LEU A 157 6.67 -3.41 6.78
N LYS A 158 5.41 -3.64 7.18
CA LYS A 158 4.31 -3.96 6.25
C LYS A 158 4.12 -2.84 5.22
N LYS A 159 4.01 -1.58 5.66
CA LYS A 159 3.85 -0.42 4.77
C LYS A 159 5.05 -0.25 3.85
N LYS A 160 6.27 -0.36 4.37
CA LYS A 160 7.52 -0.28 3.60
C LYS A 160 7.57 -1.37 2.52
N PHE A 161 7.19 -2.60 2.85
CA PHE A 161 7.13 -3.70 1.88
C PHE A 161 6.10 -3.42 0.78
N LEU A 162 4.88 -3.02 1.15
CA LEU A 162 3.80 -2.68 0.22
C LEU A 162 4.15 -1.50 -0.68
N PHE A 163 4.76 -0.45 -0.13
CA PHE A 163 5.26 0.69 -0.90
C PHE A 163 6.32 0.25 -1.92
N ASN A 164 7.31 -0.55 -1.49
CA ASN A 164 8.37 -0.99 -2.39
C ASN A 164 7.82 -1.93 -3.48
N SER A 165 6.85 -2.77 -3.15
CA SER A 165 6.25 -3.70 -4.11
C SER A 165 5.33 -3.00 -5.09
N MET A 166 4.59 -1.97 -4.70
CA MET A 166 3.59 -1.30 -5.55
C MET A 166 4.11 -0.04 -6.24
N ILE A 167 4.93 0.77 -5.55
CA ILE A 167 5.31 2.12 -5.96
C ILE A 167 6.77 2.19 -6.40
N LYS A 168 7.72 1.56 -5.67
CA LYS A 168 9.15 1.66 -5.99
C LYS A 168 9.59 0.69 -7.11
N ASN A 169 8.89 -0.43 -7.26
CA ASN A 169 9.01 -1.32 -8.42
C ASN A 169 7.76 -1.18 -9.31
N PRO A 170 7.55 -0.07 -10.02
CA PRO A 170 6.61 -0.10 -11.11
C PRO A 170 7.20 -1.08 -12.12
N SER A 171 6.57 -2.23 -12.32
CA SER A 171 6.83 -3.01 -13.52
C SER A 171 6.48 -2.10 -14.70
N LYS A 172 7.50 -1.48 -15.31
CA LYS A 172 7.46 -0.55 -16.47
C LYS A 172 6.03 -0.32 -16.95
N SER A 173 5.30 0.54 -16.23
CA SER A 173 3.88 0.74 -16.53
C SER A 173 3.76 1.68 -17.73
N MET A 174 2.74 1.45 -18.55
CA MET A 174 2.38 2.07 -19.85
C MET A 174 2.80 3.53 -20.17
N TYR A 175 3.11 4.35 -19.17
CA TYR A 175 3.48 5.75 -19.33
C TYR A 175 4.98 5.99 -19.54
N GLU A 176 5.86 5.12 -19.02
CA GLU A 176 7.31 5.25 -19.25
C GLU A 176 7.70 4.91 -20.70
N GLU A 177 6.92 4.05 -21.37
CA GLU A 177 7.22 3.61 -22.74
C GLU A 177 6.95 4.69 -23.80
N LYS A 178 6.10 5.69 -23.51
CA LYS A 178 5.85 6.83 -24.41
C LYS A 178 6.75 8.04 -24.15
N GLN A 179 7.32 8.18 -22.95
CA GLN A 179 8.24 9.28 -22.63
C GLN A 179 9.73 8.92 -22.85
N SER A 180 10.07 7.63 -23.00
CA SER A 180 11.47 7.19 -23.21
C SER A 180 12.12 7.63 -24.53
N LYS A 181 11.41 8.34 -25.41
CA LYS A 181 12.01 8.94 -26.62
C LYS A 181 12.56 10.36 -26.44
N LYS A 182 12.44 10.96 -25.25
CA LYS A 182 13.25 12.12 -24.86
C LYS A 182 13.83 11.86 -23.48
N ALA A 183 15.04 11.33 -23.48
CA ALA A 183 15.88 11.21 -22.29
C ALA A 183 15.87 12.53 -21.52
N ASN A 184 15.52 12.48 -20.24
CA ASN A 184 15.70 13.60 -19.31
C ASN A 184 17.06 13.35 -18.62
N PRO A 185 18.12 14.14 -18.90
CA PRO A 185 19.49 13.80 -18.48
C PRO A 185 19.77 13.96 -16.98
N TRP A 186 18.77 14.37 -16.19
CA TRP A 186 18.96 14.77 -14.79
C TRP A 186 18.61 13.67 -13.77
N MET A 187 18.27 12.45 -14.21
CA MET A 187 17.87 11.35 -13.31
C MET A 187 18.97 10.32 -12.98
N GLU A 188 20.24 10.54 -13.35
CA GLU A 188 21.24 9.46 -13.21
C GLU A 188 22.14 9.49 -11.96
N GLU A 189 22.12 10.49 -11.06
CA GLU A 189 23.09 10.49 -9.93
C GLU A 189 22.56 10.68 -8.50
N GLU A 190 21.33 11.12 -8.23
CA GLU A 190 20.93 11.44 -6.83
C GLU A 190 20.19 10.33 -6.04
N ASP A 191 19.79 9.21 -6.65
CA ASP A 191 18.92 8.22 -5.97
C ASP A 191 19.64 7.02 -5.31
N ARG A 192 20.97 7.05 -5.20
CA ARG A 192 21.72 6.08 -4.38
C ARG A 192 22.05 6.66 -3.02
N ILE A 193 21.02 6.95 -2.23
CA ILE A 193 21.20 7.10 -0.78
C ILE A 193 21.41 5.70 -0.21
N PRO A 194 22.59 5.33 0.30
CA PRO A 194 22.72 4.13 1.10
C PRO A 194 21.90 4.34 2.38
N ILE A 195 20.72 3.73 2.42
CA ILE A 195 19.91 3.71 3.64
C ILE A 195 20.69 2.86 4.64
N PRO A 196 21.15 3.41 5.79
CA PRO A 196 21.76 2.60 6.81
C PRO A 196 20.71 1.59 7.28
N LEU A 197 21.03 0.31 7.15
CA LEU A 197 20.19 -0.76 7.66
C LEU A 197 20.11 -0.60 9.18
N THR A 198 18.90 -0.69 9.72
CA THR A 198 18.72 -0.82 11.16
C THR A 198 19.32 -2.15 11.63
N GLU A 199 19.71 -2.24 12.90
CA GLU A 199 20.27 -3.45 13.50
C GLU A 199 19.34 -4.67 13.32
N VAL A 200 18.03 -4.43 13.35
CA VAL A 200 16.99 -5.44 13.09
C VAL A 200 16.99 -5.89 11.62
N GLU A 201 17.13 -4.97 10.66
CA GLU A 201 17.23 -5.30 9.23
C GLU A 201 18.51 -6.10 8.93
N MET A 202 19.62 -5.77 9.59
CA MET A 202 20.86 -6.54 9.50
C MET A 202 20.69 -7.96 10.03
N GLN A 203 20.08 -8.14 11.21
CA GLN A 203 19.83 -9.46 11.79
C GLN A 203 18.91 -10.33 10.91
N LEU A 204 17.90 -9.73 10.27
CA LEU A 204 16.98 -10.43 9.38
C LEU A 204 17.68 -10.93 8.11
N ILE A 205 18.55 -10.09 7.51
CA ILE A 205 19.37 -10.47 6.36
C ILE A 205 20.29 -11.63 6.73
N ASP A 206 20.93 -11.54 7.88
CA ASP A 206 21.89 -12.54 8.36
C ASP A 206 21.20 -13.90 8.61
N PHE A 207 19.99 -13.87 9.18
CA PHE A 207 19.15 -15.06 9.37
C PHE A 207 18.76 -15.72 8.04
N VAL A 208 18.32 -14.94 7.05
CA VAL A 208 17.93 -15.45 5.73
C VAL A 208 19.13 -16.04 4.98
N GLN A 209 20.31 -15.39 5.07
CA GLN A 209 21.53 -15.90 4.45
C GLN A 209 22.02 -17.21 5.10
N LYS A 210 21.97 -17.31 6.44
CA LYS A 210 22.29 -18.55 7.18
C LYS A 210 21.38 -19.72 6.78
N ARG A 211 20.08 -19.47 6.56
CA ARG A 211 19.14 -20.50 6.07
C ARG A 211 19.39 -20.92 4.62
N ARG A 212 19.74 -19.98 3.74
CA ARG A 212 20.13 -20.28 2.35
C ARG A 212 21.40 -21.13 2.26
N LYS A 213 22.37 -20.90 3.15
CA LYS A 213 23.59 -21.73 3.23
C LYS A 213 23.29 -23.15 3.76
N LYS A 214 22.42 -23.31 4.75
CA LYS A 214 21.98 -24.64 5.24
C LYS A 214 21.21 -25.44 4.18
N GLY A 215 20.37 -24.80 3.37
CA GLY A 215 19.59 -25.47 2.32
C GLY A 215 20.40 -25.93 1.09
N LYS A 216 21.58 -25.34 0.85
CA LYS A 216 22.48 -25.76 -0.24
C LYS A 216 23.46 -26.86 0.19
N SER A 217 23.71 -27.05 1.48
CA SER A 217 24.64 -28.06 1.99
C SER A 217 24.04 -29.47 2.08
N SER A 218 22.71 -29.65 1.93
CA SER A 218 22.07 -30.96 2.08
C SER A 218 21.78 -31.69 0.76
N LYS A 219 22.25 -31.19 -0.40
CA LYS A 219 21.98 -31.80 -1.72
C LYS A 219 23.19 -32.45 -2.41
N ASN A 220 24.38 -32.47 -1.79
CA ASN A 220 25.59 -33.07 -2.39
C ASN A 220 26.14 -34.28 -1.59
N GLY A 221 25.30 -35.01 -0.86
CA GLY A 221 25.75 -36.05 0.06
C GLY A 221 24.99 -37.37 -0.06
N THR A 222 24.67 -37.85 -1.26
CA THR A 222 24.29 -39.26 -1.45
C THR A 222 24.57 -39.73 -2.88
N GLN A 223 25.84 -39.97 -3.17
CA GLN A 223 26.24 -40.86 -4.25
C GLN A 223 27.56 -41.52 -3.84
N GLU A 224 27.46 -42.59 -3.06
CA GLU A 224 28.44 -43.68 -3.02
C GLU A 224 27.89 -44.86 -2.19
N ARG A 225 27.99 -46.06 -2.78
CA ARG A 225 27.75 -47.40 -2.21
C ARG A 225 26.31 -47.91 -2.18
N LEU A 226 25.91 -48.64 -3.22
CA LEU A 226 26.00 -50.11 -3.32
C LEU A 226 25.84 -50.55 -4.77
#